data_AF-A0A658NYJ0-F1
#
_entry.id   AF-A0A658NYJ0-F1
#
_cell.length_a   1.000
_cell.length_b   1.000
_cell.length_c   1.000
_cell.angle_alpha   90.00
_cell.angle_beta   90.00
_cell.angle_gamma   90.00
#
_symmetry.space_group_name_H-M   'P 1'
#
loop_
_entity.id
_entity.type
_entity.pdbx_description
1 polymer ?
#
loop_
_entity_poly.entity_id
_entity_poly.type
_entity_poly.pdbx_seq_one_letter_code
_entity_poly.pdbx_strand_id
1 'polypeptide(L)'
;FKNHGLLDLRHRPRWRTVSGGSHSYVRAFRDRFRGAIRLDSPVQQVRRADDGGELAFADRSAERFDAVVGAAHADQALRLLADPSAD
;
A
#
# COMPACT_ATOMS: atom_id res chain seq x y z
N PHE A 1 1.29 -23.47 6.22
CA PHE A 1 1.21 -24.46 5.12
C PHE A 1 -0.03 -24.34 4.23
N LYS A 2 -1.27 -24.20 4.74
CA LYS A 2 -2.48 -24.11 3.88
C LYS A 2 -2.54 -22.92 2.90
N ASN A 3 -1.82 -21.82 3.17
CA ASN A 3 -1.84 -20.60 2.34
C ASN A 3 -0.73 -20.55 1.28
N HIS A 4 0.10 -21.61 1.15
CA HIS A 4 1.21 -21.68 0.20
C HIS A 4 1.00 -22.74 -0.88
N GLY A 5 -0.26 -22.94 -1.33
CA GLY A 5 -0.60 -23.91 -2.39
C GLY A 5 0.12 -23.67 -3.72
N LEU A 6 0.78 -22.52 -3.87
CA LEU A 6 1.70 -22.19 -4.96
C LEU A 6 3.01 -22.98 -4.94
N LEU A 7 3.44 -23.43 -3.75
CA LEU A 7 4.67 -24.21 -3.53
C LEU A 7 4.42 -25.73 -3.60
N ASP A 8 3.15 -26.14 -3.71
CA ASP A 8 2.80 -27.56 -3.79
C ASP A 8 3.11 -28.11 -5.20
N LEU A 9 3.68 -29.31 -5.28
CA LEU A 9 4.09 -29.92 -6.55
C LEU A 9 2.92 -30.65 -7.24
N ARG A 10 1.86 -30.99 -6.50
CA ARG A 10 0.69 -31.76 -6.96
C ARG A 10 -0.57 -30.90 -6.86
N HIS A 11 -1.50 -31.03 -7.81
CA HIS A 11 -2.76 -30.27 -7.85
C HIS A 11 -2.58 -28.74 -7.87
N ARG A 12 -1.54 -28.24 -8.53
CA ARG A 12 -1.31 -26.78 -8.61
C ARG A 12 -2.54 -26.08 -9.19
N PRO A 13 -3.02 -25.01 -8.55
CA PRO A 13 -4.09 -24.21 -9.12
C PRO A 13 -3.64 -23.65 -10.47
N ARG A 14 -4.54 -23.67 -11.45
CA ARG A 14 -4.29 -23.01 -12.73
C ARG A 14 -4.18 -21.51 -12.48
N TRP A 15 -3.03 -20.94 -12.81
CA TRP A 15 -2.83 -19.50 -12.79
C TRP A 15 -3.75 -18.84 -13.81
N ARG A 16 -4.53 -17.87 -13.34
CA ARG A 16 -5.38 -17.03 -14.17
C ARG A 16 -4.87 -15.61 -14.05
N THR A 17 -4.97 -14.88 -15.16
CA THR A 17 -4.69 -13.45 -15.19
C THR A 17 -5.97 -12.71 -15.55
N VAL A 18 -6.03 -11.43 -15.19
CA VAL A 18 -7.11 -10.55 -15.63
C VAL A 18 -6.85 -10.18 -17.08
N SER A 19 -7.83 -10.39 -17.96
CA SER A 19 -7.77 -9.93 -19.34
C SER A 19 -7.57 -8.41 -19.39
N GLY A 20 -6.60 -7.96 -20.20
CA GLY A 20 -6.18 -6.55 -20.24
C GLY A 20 -5.20 -6.13 -19.11
N GLY A 21 -4.77 -7.07 -18.26
CA GLY A 21 -3.74 -6.83 -17.25
C GLY A 21 -4.25 -6.09 -16.00
N SER A 22 -3.31 -5.61 -15.18
CA SER A 22 -3.61 -4.97 -13.90
C SER A 22 -4.42 -3.68 -14.02
N HIS A 23 -4.22 -2.95 -15.13
CA HIS A 23 -4.97 -1.73 -15.43
C HIS A 23 -6.49 -1.93 -15.43
N SER A 24 -6.97 -3.12 -15.82
CA SER A 24 -8.40 -3.45 -15.84
C SER A 24 -9.02 -3.34 -14.44
N TYR A 25 -8.40 -3.94 -13.42
CA TYR A 25 -8.95 -3.87 -12.06
C TYR A 25 -8.69 -2.51 -11.38
N VAL A 26 -7.57 -1.84 -11.71
CA VAL A 26 -7.30 -0.48 -11.20
C VAL A 26 -8.35 0.50 -11.70
N ARG A 27 -8.73 0.42 -12.98
CA ARG A 27 -9.80 1.24 -13.55
C ARG A 27 -11.15 0.94 -12.88
N ALA A 28 -11.51 -0.34 -12.77
CA ALA A 28 -12.76 -0.74 -12.13
C ALA A 28 -12.84 -0.31 -10.65
N PHE A 29 -11.71 -0.32 -9.93
CA PHE A 29 -11.61 0.24 -8.59
C PHE A 29 -11.85 1.74 -8.59
N ARG A 30 -11.12 2.49 -9.44
CA ARG A 30 -11.22 3.95 -9.52
C ARG A 30 -12.65 4.42 -9.80
N ASP A 31 -13.39 3.73 -10.65
CA ASP A 31 -14.77 4.10 -11.01
C ASP A 31 -15.77 3.87 -9.84
N ARG A 32 -15.42 3.00 -8.89
CA ARG A 32 -16.25 2.64 -7.72
C ARG A 32 -15.79 3.29 -6.42
N PHE A 33 -14.53 3.64 -6.30
CA PHE A 33 -13.99 4.27 -5.10
C PHE A 33 -14.59 5.67 -4.93
N ARG A 34 -14.96 6.00 -3.69
CA ARG A 34 -15.57 7.29 -3.35
C ARG A 34 -14.67 8.17 -2.48
N GLY A 35 -13.51 7.66 -2.07
CA GLY A 35 -12.50 8.45 -1.37
C GLY A 35 -11.67 9.29 -2.33
N ALA A 36 -10.79 10.12 -1.77
CA ALA A 36 -9.86 10.92 -2.54
C ALA A 36 -8.73 10.07 -3.11
N ILE A 37 -8.41 10.26 -4.39
CA ILE A 37 -7.22 9.70 -5.04
C ILE A 37 -6.33 10.88 -5.41
N ARG A 38 -5.16 10.97 -4.78
CA ARG A 38 -4.17 12.03 -5.02
C ARG A 38 -2.99 11.44 -5.79
N LEU A 39 -2.89 11.79 -7.07
CA LEU A 39 -1.73 11.46 -7.89
C LEU A 39 -0.62 12.49 -7.65
N ASP A 40 0.61 12.16 -8.05
CA ASP A 40 1.78 13.04 -7.93
C ASP A 40 1.97 13.64 -6.53
N SER A 41 1.55 12.89 -5.50
CA SER A 41 1.56 13.28 -4.10
C SER A 41 2.48 12.36 -3.29
N PRO A 42 3.81 12.41 -3.50
CA PRO A 42 4.74 11.53 -2.81
C PRO A 42 4.76 11.86 -1.32
N VAL A 43 4.46 10.85 -0.50
CA VAL A 43 4.71 10.86 0.94
C VAL A 43 6.21 10.73 1.16
N GLN A 44 6.80 11.62 1.96
CA GLN A 44 8.22 11.63 2.31
C GLN A 44 8.47 11.01 3.68
N GLN A 45 7.49 11.12 4.60
CA GLN A 45 7.62 10.60 5.94
C GLN A 45 6.26 10.23 6.53
N VAL A 46 6.25 9.19 7.37
CA VAL A 46 5.13 8.72 8.18
C VAL A 46 5.55 8.79 9.64
N ARG A 47 4.81 9.56 10.43
CA ARG A 47 5.02 9.67 11.88
C ARG A 47 3.84 9.02 12.61
N ARG A 48 4.15 8.16 13.58
CA ARG A 48 3.14 7.61 14.51
C ARG A 48 2.81 8.69 15.54
N ALA A 49 1.53 8.84 15.87
CA ALA A 49 1.05 9.74 16.91
C ALA A 49 0.08 8.97 17.83
N ASP A 50 -0.17 9.49 19.03
CA ASP A 50 -1.02 8.83 20.03
C ASP A 50 -2.47 8.62 19.53
N ASP A 51 -2.93 9.45 18.60
CA ASP A 51 -4.27 9.47 18.02
C ASP A 51 -4.31 9.09 16.52
N GLY A 52 -3.25 8.48 15.99
CA GLY A 52 -3.23 7.98 14.61
C GLY A 52 -1.86 8.12 13.93
N GLY A 53 -1.88 8.60 12.68
CA GLY A 53 -0.68 8.80 11.89
C GLY A 53 -0.66 10.16 11.19
N GLU A 54 0.53 10.71 11.00
CA GLU A 54 0.75 11.93 10.24
C GLU A 54 1.63 11.63 9.03
N LEU A 55 1.23 12.14 7.87
CA LEU A 55 1.98 12.06 6.62
C LEU A 55 2.60 13.42 6.31
N ALA A 56 3.89 13.44 6.01
CA ALA A 56 4.57 14.62 5.46
C ALA A 56 4.80 14.44 3.96
N PHE A 57 4.55 15.48 3.18
CA PHE A 57 4.65 15.48 1.72
C PHE A 57 5.83 16.33 1.22
N ALA A 58 6.18 16.18 -0.06
CA ALA A 58 7.32 16.87 -0.67
C ALA A 58 7.21 18.41 -0.68
N ASP A 59 6.00 18.95 -0.64
CA ASP A 59 5.73 20.39 -0.57
C ASP A 59 5.85 20.98 0.85
N ARG A 60 6.30 20.17 1.83
CA ARG A 60 6.37 20.48 3.26
C ARG A 60 5.02 20.59 3.95
N SER A 61 3.92 20.19 3.29
CA SER A 61 2.63 20.01 3.97
C SER A 61 2.62 18.74 4.81
N ALA A 62 1.75 18.71 5.82
CA ALA A 62 1.49 17.54 6.66
C ALA A 62 -0.01 17.34 6.86
N GLU A 63 -0.45 16.09 6.95
CA GLU A 63 -1.85 15.73 7.12
C GLU A 63 -2.00 14.57 8.11
N ARG A 64 -3.03 14.66 8.98
CA ARG A 64 -3.30 13.66 10.03
C ARG A 64 -4.43 12.73 9.61
N PHE A 65 -4.30 11.47 9.99
CA PHE A 65 -5.27 10.40 9.74
C PHE A 65 -5.43 9.55 10.99
N ASP A 66 -6.63 9.01 11.22
CA ASP A 66 -6.89 8.07 12.33
C ASP A 66 -6.08 6.77 12.18
N ALA A 67 -5.82 6.36 10.93
CA ALA A 67 -4.99 5.21 10.60
C ALA A 67 -4.29 5.38 9.25
N VAL A 68 -3.10 4.78 9.12
CA VAL A 68 -2.31 4.76 7.88
C VAL A 68 -2.01 3.32 7.49
N VAL A 69 -2.31 2.94 6.25
CA VAL A 69 -2.00 1.62 5.69
C VAL A 69 -0.92 1.77 4.62
N GLY A 70 0.25 1.15 4.85
CA GLY A 70 1.34 1.10 3.88
C GLY A 70 1.09 0.03 2.82
N ALA A 71 0.96 0.46 1.56
CA ALA A 71 0.80 -0.43 0.40
C ALA A 71 1.98 -0.29 -0.59
N ALA A 72 3.20 -0.20 -0.05
CA ALA A 72 4.45 -0.07 -0.80
C ALA A 72 5.35 -1.30 -0.57
N HIS A 73 6.46 -1.38 -1.31
CA HIS A 73 7.48 -2.39 -1.02
C HIS A 73 8.06 -2.19 0.39
N ALA A 74 8.50 -3.28 1.04
CA ALA A 74 8.90 -3.26 2.45
C ALA A 74 10.06 -2.28 2.72
N ASP A 75 11.04 -2.22 1.82
CA ASP A 75 12.18 -1.30 1.88
C ASP A 75 11.76 0.17 1.70
N GLN A 76 10.73 0.43 0.89
CA GLN A 76 10.16 1.77 0.72
C GLN A 76 9.38 2.17 1.97
N ALA A 77 8.52 1.29 2.47
CA ALA A 77 7.74 1.53 3.68
C ALA A 77 8.65 1.82 4.89
N LEU A 78 9.72 1.04 5.05
CA LEU A 78 10.71 1.26 6.12
C LEU A 78 11.36 2.64 6.03
N ARG A 79 11.77 3.07 4.83
CA ARG A 79 12.39 4.39 4.59
C ARG A 79 11.45 5.56 4.88
N LEU A 80 10.14 5.34 4.83
CA LEU A 80 9.16 6.38 5.13
C LEU A 80 8.95 6.58 6.64
N LEU A 81 9.28 5.61 7.50
CA LEU A 81 9.02 5.74 8.93
C LEU A 81 9.95 6.78 9.56
N ALA A 82 9.37 7.74 10.29
CA ALA A 82 10.13 8.75 11.04
C ALA A 82 10.99 8.14 12.17
N ASP A 83 10.45 7.08 12.80
CA ASP A 83 11.06 6.37 13.92
C ASP A 83 10.86 4.86 13.73
N PRO A 84 11.67 4.21 12.88
CA PRO A 84 11.68 2.75 12.78
C PRO A 84 12.30 2.15 14.05
N SER A 85 11.70 1.08 14.58
CA SER A 85 12.33 0.32 15.66
C SER A 85 13.66 -0.27 15.18
N ALA A 86 14.68 -0.24 16.05
CA ALA A 86 15.82 -1.12 15.86
C ALA A 86 15.35 -2.57 16.04
N ASP A 87 15.73 -3.45 15.12
CA ASP A 87 15.38 -4.89 15.15
C ASP A 87 15.76 -5.57 16.48
#